data_AF-A0A9E0THK5-F1
#
_entry.id   AF-A0A9E0THK5-F1
#
_cell.length_a   1.000
_cell.length_b   1.000
_cell.length_c   1.000
_cell.angle_alpha   90.00
_cell.angle_beta   90.00
_cell.angle_gamma   90.00
#
_symmetry.space_group_name_H-M   'P 1'
#
loop_
_entity.id
_entity.type
_entity.pdbx_description
1 polymer ?
#
loop_
_entity_poly.entity_id
_entity_poly.type
_entity_poly.pdbx_seq_one_letter_code
_entity_poly.pdbx_strand_id
1 'polypeptide(L)' 'PKNGVTVVDFNLAYNPPCVFTHYATCPLPPPENRLDVAVEAGEKKYRGPVAQAASKTGAR' A
#
# COMPACT_ATOMS: atom_id res chain seq x y z
N PRO A 1 -23.24 5.27 -4.06
CA PRO A 1 -23.06 6.71 -4.37
C PRO A 1 -24.40 7.46 -4.34
N LYS A 2 -24.48 8.58 -3.63
CA LYS A 2 -25.62 9.50 -3.72
C LYS A 2 -25.16 10.72 -4.52
N ASN A 3 -25.91 11.08 -5.58
CA ASN A 3 -25.63 12.25 -6.42
C ASN A 3 -24.22 12.27 -7.03
N GLY A 4 -23.68 11.11 -7.42
CA GLY A 4 -22.31 11.00 -7.97
C GLY A 4 -21.20 11.15 -6.92
N VAL A 5 -21.54 11.31 -5.64
CA VAL A 5 -20.59 11.41 -4.54
C VAL A 5 -20.49 10.08 -3.81
N THR A 6 -19.26 9.70 -3.48
CA THR A 6 -18.90 8.53 -2.68
C THR A 6 -17.87 8.95 -1.64
N VAL A 7 -17.96 8.36 -0.45
CA VAL A 7 -16.95 8.52 0.60
C VAL A 7 -15.83 7.50 0.35
N VAL A 8 -14.60 7.98 0.28
CA VAL A 8 -13.40 7.14 0.31
C VAL A 8 -12.78 7.28 1.69
N ASP A 9 -12.78 6.18 2.45
CA ASP A 9 -12.23 6.16 3.79
C ASP A 9 -10.84 5.53 3.80
N PHE A 10 -9.80 6.36 3.89
CA PHE A 10 -8.42 5.91 3.94
C PHE A 10 -8.06 5.16 5.24
N ASN A 11 -8.86 5.23 6.30
CA ASN A 11 -8.64 4.43 7.51
C ASN A 11 -8.83 2.93 7.27
N LEU A 12 -9.56 2.57 6.21
CA LEU A 12 -9.82 1.19 5.80
C LEU A 12 -8.88 0.72 4.67
N ALA A 13 -7.89 1.53 4.30
CA ALA A 13 -6.88 1.11 3.33
C ALA A 13 -6.08 -0.08 3.89
N TYR A 14 -5.94 -1.13 3.07
CA TYR A 14 -5.27 -2.38 3.43
C TYR A 14 -4.16 -2.71 2.45
N ASN A 15 -3.18 -3.50 2.90
CA ASN A 15 -2.14 -3.99 2.02
C ASN A 15 -2.59 -5.27 1.27
N PRO A 16 -2.38 -5.36 -0.05
CA PRO A 16 -2.65 -6.58 -0.80
C PRO A 16 -1.73 -7.73 -0.37
N PRO A 17 -2.12 -9.01 -0.62
CA PRO A 17 -1.38 -10.19 -0.15
C PRO A 17 0.09 -10.23 -0.56
N CYS A 18 0.44 -9.62 -1.69
CA CYS A 18 1.81 -9.55 -2.19
C CYS A 18 2.80 -8.83 -1.26
N VAL A 19 2.32 -8.06 -0.26
CA VAL A 19 3.21 -7.49 0.78
C VAL A 19 3.65 -8.54 1.81
N PHE A 20 2.89 -9.62 1.95
CA PHE A 20 3.11 -10.66 2.97
C PHE A 20 3.78 -11.91 2.39
N THR A 21 3.70 -12.13 1.08
CA THR A 21 4.21 -13.33 0.40
C THR A 21 4.68 -13.05 -1.02
N HIS A 22 5.75 -13.73 -1.44
CA HIS A 22 6.26 -13.68 -2.82
C HIS A 22 5.42 -14.48 -3.83
N TYR A 23 4.51 -15.32 -3.34
CA TYR A 23 3.66 -16.16 -4.19
C TYR A 23 2.42 -15.42 -4.73
N ALA A 24 2.25 -14.14 -4.37
CA ALA A 24 1.14 -13.30 -4.84
C ALA A 24 1.65 -12.13 -5.68
N THR A 25 0.96 -11.85 -6.79
CA THR A 25 1.25 -10.72 -7.67
C THR A 25 0.49 -9.48 -7.23
N CYS A 26 1.17 -8.33 -7.13
CA CYS A 26 0.50 -7.06 -6.82
C CYS A 26 -0.26 -6.51 -8.03
N PRO A 27 -1.47 -5.95 -7.85
CA PRO A 27 -2.04 -5.05 -8.84
C PRO A 27 -1.23 -3.74 -8.85
N LEU A 28 -0.79 -3.32 -10.03
CA LEU A 28 -0.12 -2.03 -10.18
C LEU A 28 -1.17 -0.93 -10.42
N PRO A 29 -1.22 0.12 -9.58
CA PRO A 29 -2.11 1.24 -9.83
C PRO A 29 -1.65 2.02 -11.07
N PRO A 30 -2.58 2.55 -11.87
CA PRO A 30 -2.23 3.44 -12.96
C PRO A 30 -1.71 4.80 -12.41
N PRO A 31 -0.98 5.59 -13.20
CA PRO A 31 -0.36 6.84 -12.73
C PRO A 31 -1.34 7.83 -12.12
N GLU A 32 -2.59 7.86 -12.60
CA GLU A 32 -3.65 8.79 -12.18
C GLU A 32 -4.12 8.52 -10.74
N ASN A 33 -3.81 7.34 -10.18
CA ASN A 33 -4.13 6.99 -8.79
C ASN A 33 -3.05 7.45 -7.79
N ARG A 34 -2.16 8.36 -8.18
CA ARG A 34 -1.18 8.98 -7.27
C ARG A 34 -1.75 10.27 -6.71
N LEU A 35 -1.70 10.40 -5.39
CA LEU A 35 -2.12 11.60 -4.68
C LEU A 35 -0.89 12.41 -4.27
N ASP A 36 -0.91 13.72 -4.49
CA ASP A 36 0.17 14.64 -4.08
C ASP A 36 0.10 15.04 -2.60
N VAL A 37 -0.68 14.29 -1.82
CA VAL A 37 -0.88 14.49 -0.39
C VAL A 37 -0.52 13.23 0.38
N ALA A 38 0.03 13.42 1.59
CA ALA A 38 0.29 12.31 2.49
C ALA A 38 -1.02 11.77 3.08
N VAL A 39 -1.14 10.44 3.09
CA VAL A 39 -2.21 9.71 3.79
C VAL A 39 -1.56 8.97 4.96
N GLU A 40 -1.80 9.45 6.19
CA GLU A 40 -1.21 8.89 7.42
C GLU A 40 -2.09 7.82 8.10
N ALA A 41 -3.22 7.46 7.47
CA ALA A 41 -4.21 6.50 7.94
C ALA A 41 -4.11 5.13 7.24
N GLY A 42 -4.81 4.13 7.77
CA GLY A 42 -4.86 2.78 7.22
C GLY A 42 -3.71 1.88 7.67
N GLU A 43 -3.58 0.72 7.03
CA GLU A 43 -2.47 -0.18 7.30
C GLU A 43 -1.12 0.44 6.91
N LYS A 44 -0.14 0.34 7.80
CA LYS A 44 1.24 0.79 7.53
C LYS A 44 2.03 -0.32 6.84
N LYS A 45 3.22 0.03 6.33
CA LYS A 45 4.14 -0.91 5.70
C LYS A 45 4.39 -2.13 6.60
N TYR A 46 4.07 -3.31 6.09
CA TYR A 46 4.35 -4.57 6.76
C TYR A 46 5.87 -4.73 6.94
N ARG A 47 6.31 -4.94 8.19
CA ARG A 47 7.74 -5.11 8.57
C ARG A 47 8.11 -6.56 8.88
N GLY A 48 7.37 -7.52 8.32
CA GLY A 48 7.59 -8.94 8.57
C GLY A 48 8.98 -9.44 8.13
N PRO A 49 9.25 -10.74 8.29
CA PRO A 49 10.59 -11.32 8.07
C PRO A 49 11.21 -11.00 6.70
N VAL A 50 10.36 -10.83 5.68
CA VAL A 50 10.76 -10.49 4.31
C VAL A 50 11.31 -9.05 4.19
N ALA A 51 10.77 -8.09 4.97
CA ALA A 51 11.23 -6.69 4.95
C ALA A 51 12.60 -6.51 5.65
N GLN A 52 12.96 -7.42 6.56
CA GLN A 52 14.24 -7.38 7.27
C GLN A 52 15.40 -7.88 6.39
N ALA A 53 15.12 -8.64 5.33
CA ALA A 53 16.12 -9.05 4.35
C ALA A 53 16.57 -7.88 3.45
N ALA A 54 15.67 -6.95 3.12
CA ALA A 54 15.99 -5.75 2.34
C ALA A 54 16.75 -4.67 3.14
N SER A 55 16.76 -4.77 4.48
CA SER A 55 17.48 -3.83 5.34
C SER A 55 18.97 -4.16 5.50
N LYS A 56 19.45 -5.29 4.96
CA LYS A 56 20.85 -5.75 5.14
C LYS A 56 21.77 -5.45 3.95
N THR A 57 21.27 -4.82 2.89
CA THR A 57 22.12 -4.37 1.79
C THR A 57 21.97 -2.87 1.67
N GLY A 58 22.90 -2.14 2.29
CA GLY A 58 23.07 -0.73 2.00
C GLY A 58 23.28 -0.53 0.50
N ALA A 59 22.38 0.22 -0.13
CA ALA A 59 22.57 0.80 -1.43
C ALA A 59 21.72 2.08 -1.52
N ARG A 60 22.33 3.17 -1.06
CA ARG A 60 21.95 4.60 -1.19
C ARG A 60 20.50 4.99 -0.89
#